data_AF-A0A3R6LFF9-F1
#
_entry.id   AF-A0A3R6LFF9-F1
#
_cell.length_a   1.000
_cell.length_b   1.000
_cell.length_c   1.000
_cell.angle_alpha   90.00
_cell.angle_beta   90.00
_cell.angle_gamma   90.00
#
_symmetry.space_group_name_H-M   'P 1'
#
loop_
_entity.id
_entity.type
_entity.pdbx_description
1 polymer ?
#
loop_
_entity_poly.entity_id
_entity_poly.type
_entity_poly.pdbx_seq_one_letter_code
_entity_poly.pdbx_strand_id
1 'polypeptide(L)' 'MLAAVKGIVKGNTVVIDDEDIRDYDGAEVIVTLLNYPQRKAKKAPVDWDSFVIPSERGLHVDEYMKEMRENDRL' A
#
# COMPACT_ATOMS: atom_id res chain seq x y z
N MET A 1 1.02 -15.82 29.87
CA MET A 1 2.26 -15.61 29.10
C MET A 1 1.89 -15.66 27.63
N LEU A 2 2.31 -14.70 26.81
CA LEU A 2 2.00 -14.72 25.38
C LEU A 2 3.09 -15.54 24.67
N ALA A 3 2.71 -16.59 23.96
CA ALA A 3 3.62 -17.40 23.14
C ALA A 3 3.22 -17.26 21.67
N ALA A 4 4.22 -17.18 20.79
CA ALA A 4 4.01 -17.13 19.36
C ALA A 4 4.71 -18.35 18.73
N VAL A 5 3.93 -19.19 18.08
CA VAL A 5 4.43 -20.39 17.40
C VAL A 5 4.25 -20.22 15.90
N LYS A 6 5.27 -20.60 15.14
CA LYS A 6 5.27 -20.47 13.68
C LYS A 6 4.65 -21.74 13.08
N GLY A 7 3.62 -21.56 12.26
CA GLY A 7 2.99 -22.62 11.49
C GLY A 7 2.71 -22.20 10.05
N ILE A 8 2.35 -23.17 9.22
CA ILE A 8 1.97 -22.98 7.81
C ILE A 8 0.47 -23.27 7.67
N VAL A 9 -0.27 -22.34 7.07
CA VAL A 9 -1.70 -22.52 6.76
C VAL A 9 -1.84 -23.49 5.58
N LYS A 10 -2.57 -24.59 5.77
CA LYS A 10 -2.98 -25.56 4.73
C LYS A 10 -4.50 -25.71 4.76
N GLY A 11 -5.17 -25.07 3.80
CA GLY A 11 -6.64 -25.06 3.77
C GLY A 11 -7.21 -24.33 4.99
N ASN A 12 -7.99 -25.04 5.81
CA ASN A 12 -8.59 -24.52 7.04
C ASN A 12 -7.78 -24.85 8.32
N THR A 13 -6.58 -25.42 8.18
CA THR A 13 -5.77 -25.88 9.31
C THR A 13 -4.41 -25.18 9.31
N VAL A 14 -3.86 -24.90 10.49
CA VAL A 14 -2.48 -24.45 10.67
C VAL A 14 -1.65 -25.66 11.08
N VAL A 15 -0.64 -26.01 10.29
CA VAL A 15 0.29 -27.10 10.60
C VAL A 15 1.53 -26.50 11.22
N ILE A 16 1.88 -27.01 12.39
CA ILE A 16 3.06 -26.62 13.17
C ILE A 16 3.93 -27.88 13.24
N ASP A 17 5.18 -27.77 12.79
CA ASP A 17 6.14 -28.89 12.82
C ASP A 17 6.90 -28.96 14.16
N ASP A 18 6.66 -28.00 15.07
CA ASP A 18 7.33 -27.87 16.36
C ASP A 18 6.72 -28.81 17.41
N GLU A 19 7.57 -29.60 18.07
CA GLU A 19 7.17 -30.59 19.08
C GLU A 19 6.66 -29.97 20.39
N ASP A 20 6.99 -28.71 20.65
CA ASP A 20 6.68 -27.99 21.89
C ASP A 20 5.22 -27.49 21.95
N ILE A 21 4.47 -27.56 20.84
CA ILE A 21 3.07 -27.10 20.83
C ILE A 21 2.14 -27.96 21.69
N ARG A 22 2.55 -29.20 22.00
CA ARG A 22 1.76 -30.16 22.82
C ARG A 22 1.48 -29.64 24.23
N ASP A 23 2.32 -28.77 24.76
CA ASP A 23 2.15 -28.16 26.08
C ASP A 23 0.99 -27.16 26.12
N TYR A 24 0.44 -26.79 24.96
CA TYR A 24 -0.65 -25.84 24.81
C TYR A 24 -1.96 -26.50 24.35
N ASP A 25 -2.10 -27.82 24.50
CA ASP A 25 -3.33 -28.53 24.14
C ASP A 25 -4.56 -27.98 24.91
N GLY A 26 -5.66 -27.76 24.19
CA GLY A 26 -6.89 -27.15 24.71
C GLY A 26 -6.85 -25.62 24.90
N ALA A 27 -5.76 -24.94 24.59
CA ALA A 27 -5.67 -23.48 24.69
C ALA A 27 -6.39 -22.76 23.54
N GLU A 28 -7.02 -21.62 23.84
CA GLU A 28 -7.57 -20.71 22.82
C GLU A 28 -6.44 -19.90 22.17
N VAL A 29 -6.44 -19.82 20.83
CA VAL A 29 -5.35 -19.19 20.06
C VAL A 29 -5.89 -18.19 19.05
N ILE A 30 -5.15 -17.09 18.87
CA ILE A 30 -5.39 -16.10 17.81
C ILE A 30 -4.36 -16.33 16.70
N VAL A 31 -4.82 -16.53 15.47
CA VAL A 31 -3.95 -16.74 14.30
C VAL A 31 -3.65 -15.41 13.62
N THR A 32 -2.37 -15.07 13.52
CA THR A 32 -1.90 -13.88 12.77
C THR A 32 -1.19 -14.32 11.49
N LEU A 33 -1.62 -13.82 10.34
CA LEU A 33 -0.99 -14.12 9.05
C LEU A 33 0.27 -13.28 8.84
N LEU A 34 1.42 -13.94 8.81
CA LEU A 34 2.71 -13.31 8.50
C LEU A 34 2.96 -13.31 6.99
N ASN A 35 3.44 -12.20 6.43
CA ASN A 35 3.83 -12.07 5.01
C ASN A 35 2.76 -12.46 4.00
N TYR A 36 1.48 -12.46 4.38
CA TYR A 36 0.40 -12.67 3.42
C TYR A 36 0.37 -11.47 2.47
N PRO A 37 0.59 -11.65 1.16
CA PRO A 37 0.52 -10.55 0.23
C PRO A 37 -0.91 -10.04 0.33
N GLN A 38 -1.07 -8.85 0.92
CA GLN A 38 -2.34 -8.16 0.82
C GLN A 38 -2.63 -8.15 -0.68
N ARG A 39 -3.76 -8.75 -1.10
CA ARG A 39 -4.31 -8.48 -2.42
C ARG A 39 -4.24 -6.98 -2.52
N LYS A 40 -3.37 -6.45 -3.38
CA LYS A 40 -3.23 -5.01 -3.58
C LYS A 40 -4.62 -4.60 -4.02
N ALA A 41 -5.46 -4.19 -3.08
CA ALA A 41 -6.73 -3.56 -3.38
C ALA A 41 -6.32 -2.46 -4.35
N LYS A 42 -6.83 -2.52 -5.58
CA LYS A 42 -6.52 -1.50 -6.58
C LYS A 42 -6.81 -0.19 -5.89
N LYS A 43 -5.74 0.53 -5.50
CA LYS A 43 -5.90 1.84 -4.88
C LYS A 43 -6.64 2.65 -5.92
N ALA A 44 -7.65 3.41 -5.49
CA ALA A 44 -8.31 4.33 -6.40
C ALA A 44 -7.22 5.19 -7.05
N PRO A 45 -7.27 5.42 -8.37
CA PRO A 45 -6.32 6.31 -9.02
C PRO A 45 -6.40 7.67 -8.33
N VAL A 46 -5.24 8.21 -7.95
CA VAL A 46 -5.16 9.56 -7.39
C VAL A 46 -5.33 10.53 -8.54
N ASP A 47 -6.37 11.36 -8.47
CA ASP A 47 -6.51 12.51 -9.34
C ASP A 47 -5.55 13.60 -8.84
N TRP A 48 -4.48 13.84 -9.60
CA TRP A 48 -3.49 14.86 -9.26
C TRP A 48 -3.99 16.26 -9.58
N ASP A 49 -4.94 16.38 -10.52
CA ASP A 49 -5.47 17.67 -10.96
C ASP A 49 -6.40 18.27 -9.91
N SER A 50 -6.94 17.46 -8.99
CA SER A 50 -7.78 17.96 -7.89
C SER A 50 -7.04 18.87 -6.89
N PHE A 51 -5.70 18.82 -6.86
CA PHE A 51 -4.87 19.65 -5.98
C PHE A 51 -4.38 20.93 -6.64
N VAL A 52 -4.59 21.08 -7.95
CA VAL A 52 -4.13 22.24 -8.71
C VAL A 52 -5.28 23.23 -8.84
N ILE A 53 -5.04 24.49 -8.47
CA ILE A 53 -5.99 25.57 -8.78
C ILE A 53 -5.82 25.90 -10.26
N PRO A 54 -6.85 25.69 -11.11
CA PRO A 54 -6.74 26.01 -12.52
C PRO A 54 -6.58 27.53 -12.65
N SER A 55 -5.53 27.94 -13.38
CA SER A 55 -5.31 29.33 -13.74
C SER A 55 -5.26 29.45 -15.25
N GLU A 56 -5.70 30.58 -15.80
CA GLU A 56 -5.65 30.84 -17.24
C GLU A 56 -4.22 30.68 -17.78
N ARG A 57 -3.21 31.11 -17.01
CA ARG A 57 -1.79 30.95 -17.36
C ARG A 57 -1.32 29.49 -17.32
N GLY A 58 -1.84 28.70 -16.37
CA GLY A 58 -1.54 27.27 -16.26
C GLY A 58 -2.24 26.42 -17.32
N LEU A 59 -3.36 26.91 -17.88
CA LEU A 59 -4.05 26.27 -18.99
C LEU A 59 -3.37 26.56 -20.34
N HIS A 60 -2.81 27.76 -20.50
CA HIS A 60 -2.19 28.26 -21.73
C HIS A 60 -0.68 28.49 -21.57
N VAL A 61 0.04 27.54 -20.95
CA VAL A 61 1.47 27.68 -20.61
C VAL A 61 2.33 27.94 -21.84
N ASP A 62 2.06 27.27 -22.97
CA ASP A 62 2.86 27.41 -24.18
C ASP A 62 2.79 28.82 -24.77
N GLU A 63 1.59 29.40 -24.81
CA GLU A 63 1.35 30.78 -25.26
C GLU A 63 2.01 31.76 -24.29
N TYR A 64 1.80 31.57 -22.99
CA TYR A 64 2.42 32.37 -21.94
C TYR A 64 3.96 32.36 -22.00
N MET A 65 4.56 31.18 -22.20
CA MET A 65 6.01 31.04 -22.31
C MET A 65 6.57 31.65 -23.60
N LYS A 66 5.79 31.62 -24.68
CA LYS A 66 6.14 32.27 -25.94
C LYS A 66 6.14 33.79 -25.79
N GLU A 67 5.10 34.37 -25.20
CA GLU A 67 5.01 35.81 -24.90
C GLU A 67 6.18 36.29 -24.03
N MET A 68 6.51 35.54 -22.97
CA MET A 68 7.60 35.91 -22.04
C MET A 68 8.99 35.88 -22.70
N ARG A 69 9.20 35.05 -23.73
CA ARG A 69 10.49 34.89 -24.41
C ARG A 69 10.65 35.72 -25.68
N GLU A 70 9.57 36.28 -26.20
CA GLU A 70 9.57 37.01 -27.48
C GLU A 70 10.52 38.22 -27.46
N ASN A 71 10.66 38.88 -26.31
CA ASN A 71 11.51 40.06 -26.13
C ASN A 71 12.81 39.80 -25.33
N ASP A 72 13.08 38.55 -24.96
CA ASP A 72 14.22 38.18 -24.09
C ASP A 72 15.55 38.08 -24.87
N ARG A 73 15.51 38.22 -26.21
CA ARG A 73 16.67 38.13 -27.12
C ARG A 73 17.10 39.46 -27.76
N LEU A 74 16.69 40.59 -27.21
CA LEU A 74 17.18 41.92 -27.60
C LEU A 74 18.60 42.19 -27.08
#